data_AF-A0A952BD72-F1
#
_entry.id   AF-A0A952BD72-F1
#
_cell.length_a   1.000
_cell.length_b   1.000
_cell.length_c   1.000
_cell.angle_alpha   90.00
_cell.angle_beta   90.00
_cell.angle_gamma   90.00
#
_symmetry.space_group_name_H-M   'P 1'
#
loop_
_entity.id
_entity.type
_entity.pdbx_description
1 polymer ?
#
loop_
_entity_poly.entity_id
_entity_poly.type
_entity_poly.pdbx_seq_one_letter_code
_entity_poly.pdbx_strand_id
1 'polypeptide(L)' 'IADTEANIDSFSFDERDGAHRGMNFTVEVRDRVHLAQIMRRIRLQGEVIRISRKKG' A
#
# COMPACT_ATOMS: atom_id res chain seq x y z
N ILE A 1 5.96 3.28 10.21
CA ILE A 1 4.98 3.60 9.13
C ILE A 1 4.53 5.06 9.19
N ALA A 2 4.55 5.69 10.38
CA ALA A 2 4.24 7.12 10.57
C ALA A 2 5.33 8.12 10.09
N ASP A 3 6.37 7.66 9.39
CA ASP A 3 7.53 8.48 8.97
C ASP A 3 7.54 8.71 7.44
N THR A 4 6.39 8.57 6.81
CA THR A 4 6.20 8.92 5.41
C THR A 4 4.99 9.82 5.40
N GLU A 5 5.16 11.08 5.01
CA GLU A 5 4.11 12.10 4.80
C GLU A 5 3.12 11.65 3.71
N ALA A 6 2.47 10.52 3.92
CA ALA A 6 1.46 9.96 3.05
C ALA A 6 0.12 10.12 3.78
N ASN A 7 -0.73 11.00 3.27
CA ASN A 7 -2.13 11.07 3.67
C ASN A 7 -2.80 9.74 3.28
N ILE A 8 -2.99 8.85 4.25
CA ILE A 8 -3.72 7.59 4.07
C ILE A 8 -5.21 7.92 4.27
N ASP A 9 -5.92 8.17 3.16
CA ASP A 9 -7.29 8.72 3.12
C ASP A 9 -8.40 7.66 3.37
N SER A 10 -8.13 6.38 3.15
CA SER A 10 -9.13 5.34 3.43
C SER A 10 -8.47 3.99 3.67
N PHE A 11 -8.87 3.34 4.76
CA PHE A 11 -8.43 2.01 5.13
C PHE A 11 -9.65 1.08 5.10
N SER A 12 -9.61 0.03 4.28
CA SER A 12 -10.62 -1.03 4.27
C SER A 12 -9.95 -2.40 4.35
N PHE A 13 -10.44 -3.25 5.27
CA PHE A 13 -10.03 -4.63 5.43
C PHE A 13 -10.93 -5.52 4.57
N ASP A 14 -10.34 -6.30 3.68
CA ASP A 14 -11.01 -7.43 3.03
C ASP A 14 -10.40 -8.70 3.62
N GLU A 15 -11.09 -9.34 4.56
CA GLU A 15 -10.67 -10.62 5.12
C GLU A 15 -10.86 -11.70 4.06
N ARG A 16 -9.74 -12.23 3.54
CA ARG A 16 -9.74 -13.42 2.69
C ARG A 16 -9.13 -14.57 3.46
N ASP A 17 -9.98 -15.52 3.83
CA ASP A 17 -9.63 -16.86 4.35
C ASP A 17 -8.77 -16.92 5.62
N GLY A 18 -8.87 -15.93 6.52
CA GLY A 18 -8.32 -15.96 7.89
C GLY A 18 -6.78 -15.92 8.00
N ALA A 19 -6.04 -16.29 6.96
CA ALA A 19 -4.59 -16.28 6.91
C ALA A 19 -4.01 -14.96 6.35
N HIS A 20 -4.78 -14.25 5.53
CA HIS A 20 -4.30 -13.07 4.81
C HIS A 20 -5.31 -11.92 4.86
N ARG A 21 -4.83 -10.70 5.10
CA ARG A 21 -5.67 -9.49 5.06
C ARG A 21 -5.37 -8.70 3.79
N GLY A 22 -6.40 -8.43 3.01
CA GLY A 22 -6.33 -7.46 1.93
C GLY A 22 -6.50 -6.05 2.47
N MET A 23 -5.64 -5.12 2.03
CA MET A 23 -5.70 -3.70 2.37
C MET A 23 -5.69 -2.89 1.08
N ASN A 24 -6.65 -1.97 0.93
CA ASN A 24 -6.69 -1.03 -0.19
C ASN A 24 -6.30 0.37 0.31
N PHE A 25 -5.37 1.00 -0.41
CA PHE A 25 -4.90 2.36 -0.12
C PHE A 25 -5.12 3.26 -1.32
N THR A 26 -5.72 4.42 -1.08
CA THR A 26 -5.68 5.55 -2.00
C THR A 26 -4.52 6.43 -1.59
N VAL A 27 -3.61 6.70 -2.53
CA VAL A 27 -2.40 7.49 -2.29
C VAL A 27 -2.27 8.56 -3.36
N GLU A 28 -2.03 9.79 -2.93
CA GLU A 28 -1.64 10.88 -3.82
C GLU A 28 -0.11 10.86 -4.01
N VAL A 29 0.35 10.97 -5.25
CA VAL A 29 1.77 10.92 -5.59
C VAL A 29 2.14 12.07 -6.52
N ARG A 30 3.30 12.67 -6.26
CA ARG A 30 3.83 13.77 -7.06
C ARG A 30 4.29 13.33 -8.45
N ASP A 31 4.86 12.14 -8.56
CA ASP A 31 5.32 11.56 -9.82
C ASP A 31 5.44 10.02 -9.76
N ARG A 32 5.87 9.42 -10.88
CA ARG A 32 6.08 7.97 -10.99
C ARG A 32 7.24 7.43 -10.14
N VAL A 33 8.24 8.26 -9.84
CA VAL A 33 9.42 7.89 -9.04
C VAL A 33 9.02 7.78 -7.58
N HIS A 34 8.24 8.73 -7.09
CA HIS A 34 7.64 8.74 -5.75
C HIS A 34 6.77 7.49 -5.52
N LEU A 35 5.90 7.15 -6.49
CA LEU A 35 5.10 5.94 -6.41
C LEU A 35 5.97 4.67 -6.35
N ALA A 36 7.01 4.59 -7.18
CA ALA A 36 7.91 3.44 -7.18
C ALA A 36 8.63 3.26 -5.83
N GLN A 37 9.05 4.37 -5.20
CA GLN A 37 9.66 4.36 -3.86
C GLN A 37 8.68 3.84 -2.79
N ILE A 38 7.44 4.32 -2.80
CA ILE A 38 6.38 3.85 -1.89
C ILE A 38 6.14 2.34 -2.07
N MET A 39 5.90 1.89 -3.31
CA MET A 39 5.66 0.49 -3.62
C MET A 39 6.83 -0.42 -3.22
N ARG A 40 8.08 0.04 -3.41
CA ARG A 40 9.28 -0.69 -3.00
C ARG A 40 9.37 -0.83 -1.49
N ARG A 41 9.10 0.24 -0.73
CA ARG A 41 9.11 0.20 0.74
C ARG A 41 8.08 -0.78 1.29
N ILE A 42 6.85 -0.75 0.76
CA ILE A 42 5.79 -1.69 1.19
C ILE A 42 6.19 -3.13 0.85
N ARG A 43 6.74 -3.38 -0.34
CA ARG A 43 7.15 -4.73 -0.74
C ARG A 43 8.30 -5.32 0.09
N LEU A 44 9.09 -4.48 0.76
CA LEU A 44 10.18 -4.92 1.64
C LEU A 44 9.71 -5.29 3.05
N GLN A 45 8.45 -5.03 3.41
CA GLN A 45 7.90 -5.46 4.68
C GLN A 45 7.64 -6.97 4.63
N GLY A 46 8.24 -7.73 5.56
CA GLY A 46 8.21 -9.20 5.54
C GLY A 46 6.81 -9.82 5.64
N GLU A 47 5.82 -9.05 6.10
CA GLU A 47 4.42 -9.46 6.21
C GLU A 47 3.64 -9.29 4.89
N VAL A 48 4.20 -8.56 3.91
CA VAL A 48 3.52 -8.28 2.65
C VAL A 48 3.77 -9.40 1.64
N ILE A 49 2.73 -10.18 1.38
CA ILE A 49 2.77 -11.30 0.43
C ILE A 49 2.63 -10.80 -1.02
N ARG A 50 1.77 -9.79 -1.24
CA ARG A 50 1.50 -9.25 -2.58
C ARG A 50 1.07 -7.80 -2.49
N ILE A 51 1.52 -7.01 -3.47
CA ILE A 51 1.04 -5.65 -3.71
C ILE A 51 0.74 -5.48 -5.20
N SER A 52 -0.36 -4.78 -5.52
CA SER A 52 -0.71 -4.41 -6.87
C SER A 52 -1.27 -3.00 -6.90
N ARG A 53 -0.84 -2.23 -7.90
CA ARG A 53 -1.43 -0.92 -8.18
C ARG A 53 -2.67 -1.10 -9.05
N LYS A 54 -3.83 -0.62 -8.59
CA LYS A 54 -5.00 -0.42 -9.45
C LYS A 54 -4.79 0.88 -10.24
N LYS A 55 -4.95 0.85 -11.56
CA LYS A 55 -5.01 2.09 -12.35
C LYS A 55 -6.35 2.76 -12.06
N GLY A 56 -6.28 4.03 -11.63
CA GLY A 56 -7.41 4.94 -11.74
C GLY A 56 -7.60 5.37 -13.19
#